data_AF-A0A7W5V7D6-F1
#
_entry.id   AF-A0A7W5V7D6-F1
#
_cell.length_a   1.000
_cell.length_b   1.000
_cell.length_c   1.000
_cell.angle_alpha   90.00
_cell.angle_beta   90.00
_cell.angle_gamma   90.00
#
_symmetry.space_group_name_H-M   'P 1'
#
loop_
_entity.id
_entity.type
_entity.pdbx_description
1 polymer ?
#
loop_
_entity_poly.entity_id
_entity_poly.type
_entity_poly.pdbx_seq_one_letter_code
_entity_poly.pdbx_strand_id
1 'polypeptide(L)'
;MDATVLRARERGHDPGEARPLSRRTPDGTLLEWHLTRWDDPAQVRPVPFLIDWGATRRPAASGLPRLTLAAFGAVTPDVEGLRAALDALGAELDVEEGPEVALRAVLDTPKGGVELA
;
A
#
# COMPACT_ATOMS: atom_id res chain seq x y z
N MET A 1 14.09 2.97 2.65
CA MET A 1 13.38 2.14 1.65
C MET A 1 14.25 1.09 0.97
N ASP A 2 15.47 1.44 0.52
CA ASP A 2 16.34 0.57 -0.29
C ASP A 2 16.61 -0.82 0.30
N ALA A 3 16.80 -0.90 1.63
CA ALA A 3 16.97 -2.18 2.31
C ALA A 3 15.74 -3.09 2.20
N THR A 4 14.53 -2.53 2.15
CA THR A 4 13.30 -3.30 1.94
C THR A 4 13.21 -3.80 0.50
N VAL A 5 13.57 -2.96 -0.49
CA VAL A 5 13.61 -3.36 -1.91
C VAL A 5 14.60 -4.51 -2.11
N LEU A 6 15.81 -4.40 -1.57
CA LEU A 6 16.83 -5.44 -1.68
C LEU A 6 16.34 -6.76 -1.09
N ARG A 7 15.84 -6.72 0.16
CA ARG A 7 15.30 -7.90 0.85
C ARG A 7 14.15 -8.56 0.10
N ALA A 8 13.25 -7.77 -0.47
CA ALA A 8 12.12 -8.30 -1.23
C ALA A 8 12.61 -9.06 -2.47
N ARG A 9 13.59 -8.50 -3.20
CA ARG A 9 14.20 -9.14 -4.38
C ARG A 9 14.92 -10.43 -4.02
N GLU A 10 15.65 -10.45 -2.92
CA GLU A 10 16.30 -11.67 -2.39
C GLU A 10 15.27 -12.77 -2.06
N ARG A 11 14.03 -12.38 -1.76
CA ARG A 11 12.89 -13.28 -1.49
C ARG A 11 12.01 -13.53 -2.72
N GLY A 12 12.46 -13.14 -3.92
CA GLY A 12 11.77 -13.41 -5.18
C GLY A 12 10.62 -12.47 -5.54
N HIS A 13 10.42 -11.38 -4.78
CA HIS A 13 9.45 -10.34 -5.10
C HIS A 13 10.16 -9.04 -5.50
N ASP A 14 9.97 -8.58 -6.74
CA ASP A 14 10.47 -7.27 -7.16
C ASP A 14 9.38 -6.19 -6.99
N PRO A 15 9.50 -5.28 -6.00
CA PRO A 15 8.57 -4.17 -5.86
C PRO A 15 8.74 -3.09 -6.94
N GLY A 16 9.75 -3.23 -7.79
CA GLY A 16 10.12 -2.26 -8.82
C GLY A 16 11.20 -1.29 -8.35
N GLU A 17 11.61 -0.43 -9.27
CA GLU A 17 12.61 0.60 -8.99
C GLU A 17 12.01 1.73 -8.13
N ALA A 18 12.75 2.14 -7.10
CA ALA A 18 12.45 3.33 -6.32
C ALA A 18 12.78 4.59 -7.13
N ARG A 19 11.76 5.37 -7.49
CA ARG A 19 11.92 6.60 -8.27
C ARG A 19 11.55 7.85 -7.46
N PRO A 20 12.30 8.95 -7.58
CA PRO A 20 11.93 10.22 -6.97
C PRO A 20 10.69 10.80 -7.66
N LEU A 21 9.76 11.31 -6.86
CA LEU A 21 8.54 11.98 -7.29
C LEU A 21 8.33 13.24 -6.45
N SER A 22 7.63 14.21 -7.02
CA SER A 22 7.29 15.44 -6.32
C SER A 22 5.97 16.02 -6.80
N ARG A 23 5.35 16.84 -5.95
CA ARG A 23 4.15 17.62 -6.29
C ARG A 23 4.06 18.85 -5.41
N ARG A 24 3.59 19.97 -5.97
CA ARG A 24 3.22 21.16 -5.18
C ARG A 24 1.78 21.05 -4.67
N THR A 25 1.59 21.36 -3.39
CA THR A 25 0.26 21.56 -2.79
C THR A 25 -0.37 22.86 -3.28
N PRO A 26 -1.68 23.07 -3.08
CA PRO A 26 -2.35 24.33 -3.43
C PRO A 26 -1.75 25.56 -2.75
N ASP A 27 -1.15 25.41 -1.57
CA ASP A 27 -0.44 26.48 -0.83
C ASP A 27 1.02 26.69 -1.29
N GLY A 28 1.46 25.97 -2.32
CA GLY A 28 2.80 26.10 -2.92
C GLY A 28 3.90 25.25 -2.28
N THR A 29 3.63 24.59 -1.15
CA THR A 29 4.58 23.68 -0.48
C THR A 29 5.00 22.54 -1.42
N LEU A 30 6.30 22.31 -1.54
CA LEU A 30 6.83 21.19 -2.32
C LEU A 30 6.82 19.92 -1.47
N LEU A 31 6.15 18.87 -1.97
CA LEU A 31 6.25 17.52 -1.43
C LEU A 31 7.20 16.71 -2.30
N GLU A 32 8.10 15.97 -1.66
CA GLU A 32 9.07 15.08 -2.32
C GLU A 32 9.02 13.71 -1.65
N TRP A 33 9.10 12.65 -2.45
CA TRP A 33 9.15 11.29 -1.95
C TRP A 33 9.79 10.37 -2.98
N HIS A 34 10.19 9.17 -2.55
CA HIS A 34 10.51 8.08 -3.44
C HIS A 34 9.39 7.04 -3.40
N LEU A 35 9.17 6.37 -4.53
CA LEU A 35 8.09 5.42 -4.71
C LEU A 35 8.55 4.24 -5.55
N THR A 36 8.22 3.00 -5.17
CA THR A 36 8.34 1.86 -6.07
C THR A 36 7.10 1.77 -6.96
N ARG A 37 7.28 1.46 -8.24
CA ARG A 37 6.16 1.32 -9.20
C ARG A 37 6.23 -0.03 -9.92
N TRP A 38 5.07 -0.64 -10.13
CA TRP A 38 4.90 -1.72 -11.09
C TRP A 38 4.70 -1.16 -12.50
N ASP A 39 5.16 -1.91 -13.50
CA ASP A 39 5.01 -1.53 -14.91
C ASP A 39 3.57 -1.73 -15.43
N ASP A 40 2.74 -2.51 -14.73
CA ASP A 40 1.33 -2.73 -15.08
C ASP A 40 0.37 -2.20 -14.00
N PRO A 41 -0.16 -0.97 -14.15
CA PRO A 41 -1.12 -0.38 -13.22
C PRO A 41 -2.55 -0.90 -13.38
N ALA A 42 -2.86 -1.70 -14.41
CA ALA A 42 -4.22 -2.15 -14.70
C ALA A 42 -4.64 -3.39 -13.89
N GLN A 43 -3.67 -4.13 -13.35
CA GLN A 43 -3.96 -5.32 -12.54
C GLN A 43 -4.08 -4.93 -11.06
N VAL A 44 -5.25 -5.19 -10.46
CA VAL A 44 -5.39 -5.13 -9.00
C VAL A 44 -4.47 -6.20 -8.42
N ARG A 45 -3.39 -5.76 -7.78
CA ARG A 45 -2.48 -6.61 -7.02
C ARG A 45 -2.59 -6.17 -5.56
N PRO A 46 -3.11 -7.00 -4.64
CA PRO A 46 -3.21 -6.68 -3.22
C PRO A 46 -1.84 -6.75 -2.51
N VAL A 47 -0.78 -6.38 -3.22
CA VAL A 47 0.58 -6.26 -2.72
C VAL A 47 0.87 -4.76 -2.63
N PRO A 48 1.32 -4.23 -1.49
CA PRO A 48 1.59 -2.80 -1.34
C PRO A 48 2.83 -2.37 -2.14
N PHE A 49 2.84 -1.13 -2.60
CA PHE A 49 4.06 -0.48 -3.06
C PHE A 49 4.79 0.17 -1.86
N LEU A 50 6.08 0.47 -2.03
CA LEU A 50 6.86 1.19 -1.03
C LEU A 50 6.86 2.68 -1.32
N ILE A 51 6.70 3.48 -0.27
CA ILE A 51 6.76 4.94 -0.33
C ILE A 51 7.67 5.46 0.79
N ASP A 52 8.56 6.39 0.45
CA ASP A 52 9.49 7.02 1.37
C ASP A 52 9.43 8.54 1.23
N TRP A 53 8.87 9.21 2.24
CA TRP A 53 8.74 10.66 2.27
C TRP A 53 10.05 11.38 2.63
N GLY A 54 11.11 10.66 3.02
CA GLY A 54 12.35 11.26 3.47
C GLY A 54 12.11 12.29 4.59
N ALA A 55 12.57 13.53 4.36
CA ALA A 55 12.37 14.65 5.28
C ALA A 55 11.04 15.42 5.07
N THR A 56 10.29 15.13 4.01
CA THR A 56 9.02 15.80 3.72
C THR A 56 7.95 15.42 4.75
N ARG A 57 7.21 16.41 5.24
CA ARG A 57 6.09 16.17 6.15
C ARG A 57 5.02 15.33 5.45
N ARG A 58 4.66 14.20 6.06
CA ARG A 58 3.60 13.30 5.59
C ARG A 58 2.26 14.04 5.47
N PRO A 59 1.55 13.96 4.32
CA PRO A 59 0.28 14.67 4.14
C PRO A 59 -0.78 14.34 5.19
N ALA A 60 -0.81 13.11 5.69
CA ALA A 60 -1.74 12.68 6.74
C ALA A 60 -1.59 13.45 8.07
N ALA A 61 -0.46 14.12 8.30
CA ALA A 61 -0.23 14.92 9.50
C ALA A 61 -0.88 16.31 9.47
N SER A 62 -1.61 16.67 8.40
CA SER A 62 -2.18 18.00 8.16
C SER A 62 -3.49 18.31 8.89
N GLY A 63 -3.91 17.48 9.86
CA GLY A 63 -5.15 17.72 10.62
C GLY A 63 -6.42 17.31 9.88
N LEU A 64 -6.32 16.35 8.96
CA LEU A 64 -7.47 15.78 8.27
C LEU A 64 -8.46 15.12 9.25
N PRO A 65 -9.77 15.10 8.93
CA PRO A 65 -10.72 14.24 9.63
C PRO A 65 -10.22 12.80 9.68
N ARG A 66 -10.44 12.13 10.82
CA ARG A 66 -9.98 10.76 11.05
C ARG A 66 -11.17 9.81 11.13
N LEU A 67 -10.93 8.59 10.65
CA LEU A 67 -11.76 7.41 10.85
C LEU A 67 -10.86 6.25 11.29
N THR A 68 -11.45 5.18 11.81
CA THR A 68 -10.70 3.97 12.17
C THR A 68 -10.85 2.95 11.05
N LEU A 69 -9.73 2.37 10.62
CA LEU A 69 -9.72 1.17 9.79
C LEU A 69 -9.84 -0.03 10.74
N ALA A 70 -11.04 -0.60 10.84
CA ALA A 70 -11.36 -1.67 11.79
C ALA A 70 -10.89 -3.04 11.29
N ALA A 71 -10.96 -3.28 9.98
CA ALA A 71 -10.42 -4.47 9.33
C ALA A 71 -9.96 -4.15 7.91
N PHE A 72 -8.92 -4.84 7.43
CA PHE A 72 -8.43 -4.73 6.07
C PHE A 72 -7.86 -6.06 5.59
N GLY A 73 -8.29 -6.52 4.42
CA GLY A 73 -7.89 -7.82 3.90
C GLY A 73 -7.99 -7.91 2.38
N ALA A 74 -7.52 -9.02 1.84
CA ALA A 74 -7.59 -9.36 0.43
C ALA A 74 -8.23 -10.72 0.19
N VAL A 75 -8.90 -10.84 -0.95
CA VAL A 75 -9.35 -12.11 -1.51
C VAL A 75 -8.52 -12.39 -2.76
N THR A 76 -8.08 -13.64 -2.95
CA THR A 76 -7.29 -14.03 -4.12
C THR A 76 -7.44 -15.53 -4.42
N PRO A 77 -7.37 -15.95 -5.71
CA PRO A 77 -7.24 -17.37 -6.05
C PRO A 77 -5.85 -17.92 -5.74
N ASP A 78 -4.82 -17.06 -5.64
CA ASP A 78 -3.44 -17.43 -5.31
C ASP A 78 -3.05 -16.86 -3.94
N VAL A 79 -3.48 -17.54 -2.88
CA VAL A 79 -3.22 -17.15 -1.49
C VAL A 79 -1.74 -17.26 -1.14
N GLU A 80 -1.07 -18.31 -1.59
CA GLU A 80 0.33 -18.56 -1.29
C GLU A 80 1.24 -17.55 -1.98
N GLY A 81 1.01 -17.27 -3.27
CA GLY A 81 1.76 -16.25 -4.00
C GLY A 81 1.60 -14.86 -3.40
N LEU A 82 0.39 -14.51 -2.96
CA LEU A 82 0.15 -13.23 -2.28
C LEU A 82 0.87 -13.17 -0.92
N ARG A 83 0.77 -14.20 -0.09
CA ARG A 83 1.46 -14.24 1.22
C ARG A 83 2.98 -14.16 1.05
N ALA A 84 3.55 -14.88 0.09
CA ALA A 84 4.98 -14.81 -0.21
C ALA A 84 5.42 -13.38 -0.62
N ALA A 85 4.64 -12.69 -1.43
CA ALA A 85 4.92 -11.30 -1.81
C ALA A 85 4.83 -10.33 -0.62
N LEU A 86 3.81 -10.49 0.23
CA LEU A 86 3.64 -9.70 1.46
C LEU A 86 4.79 -9.93 2.44
N ASP A 87 5.18 -11.19 2.66
CA ASP A 87 6.31 -11.58 3.51
C ASP A 87 7.65 -11.05 2.98
N ALA A 88 7.81 -10.98 1.66
CA ALA A 88 9.00 -10.39 1.04
C ALA A 88 9.12 -8.90 1.35
N LEU A 89 7.99 -8.19 1.46
CA LEU A 89 7.92 -6.77 1.83
C LEU A 89 7.89 -6.55 3.34
N GLY A 90 7.64 -7.58 4.14
CA GLY A 90 7.37 -7.46 5.58
C GLY A 90 6.05 -6.77 5.88
N ALA A 91 5.05 -6.95 5.00
CA ALA A 91 3.70 -6.44 5.16
C ALA A 91 2.77 -7.55 5.68
N GLU A 92 1.83 -7.16 6.53
CA GLU A 92 0.80 -8.05 7.06
C GLU A 92 -0.55 -7.64 6.47
N LEU A 93 -1.30 -8.64 5.99
CA LEU A 93 -2.65 -8.47 5.45
C LEU A 93 -3.43 -9.76 5.67
N ASP A 94 -4.69 -9.66 6.08
CA ASP A 94 -5.56 -10.82 6.14
C ASP A 94 -5.87 -11.28 4.71
N VAL A 95 -5.57 -12.54 4.39
CA VAL A 95 -5.76 -13.11 3.04
C VAL A 95 -6.70 -14.29 3.10
N GLU A 96 -7.80 -14.19 2.36
CA GLU A 96 -8.81 -15.22 2.14
C GLU A 96 -8.73 -15.78 0.70
N GLU A 97 -9.07 -17.06 0.54
CA GLU A 97 -9.18 -17.68 -0.79
C GLU A 97 -10.50 -17.27 -1.46
N GLY A 98 -10.44 -16.97 -2.76
CA GLY A 98 -11.64 -16.72 -3.56
C GLY A 98 -11.36 -16.69 -5.06
N PRO A 99 -12.40 -16.71 -5.90
CA PRO A 99 -12.25 -16.89 -7.35
C PRO A 99 -11.67 -15.66 -8.07
N GLU A 100 -11.79 -14.47 -7.47
CA GLU A 100 -11.33 -13.20 -8.04
C GLU A 100 -10.55 -12.39 -7.01
N VAL A 101 -9.64 -11.55 -7.51
CA VAL A 101 -8.83 -10.67 -6.67
C VAL A 101 -9.65 -9.47 -6.19
N ALA A 102 -9.72 -9.26 -4.88
CA ALA A 102 -10.41 -8.11 -4.29
C ALA A 102 -9.73 -7.61 -3.02
N LEU A 103 -10.02 -6.36 -2.64
CA LEU A 103 -9.65 -5.76 -1.35
C LEU A 103 -10.91 -5.46 -0.57
N ARG A 104 -10.88 -5.75 0.73
CA ARG A 104 -11.99 -5.44 1.65
C ARG A 104 -11.51 -4.57 2.79
N ALA A 105 -12.32 -3.58 3.17
CA ALA A 105 -12.06 -2.71 4.30
C ALA A 105 -13.33 -2.48 5.11
N VAL A 106 -13.20 -2.52 6.43
CA VAL A 106 -14.25 -2.09 7.36
C VAL A 106 -13.78 -0.81 8.04
N LEU A 107 -14.58 0.25 7.94
CA LEU A 107 -14.28 1.58 8.47
C LEU A 107 -15.27 1.93 9.57
N ASP A 108 -14.79 2.33 10.75
CA ASP A 108 -15.62 2.98 11.75
C ASP A 108 -15.68 4.47 11.46
N THR A 109 -16.88 4.95 11.14
CA THR A 109 -17.13 6.37 10.87
C THR A 109 -18.00 6.98 11.97
N PRO A 110 -18.04 8.31 12.10
CA PRO A 110 -18.99 8.97 12.99
C PRO A 110 -20.48 8.68 12.69
N LYS A 111 -20.79 8.09 11.53
CA LYS A 111 -22.15 7.71 11.11
C LYS A 111 -22.42 6.20 11.22
N GLY A 112 -21.50 5.43 11.78
CA GLY A 112 -21.56 3.97 11.86
C GLY A 112 -20.49 3.28 11.01
N GLY A 113 -20.49 1.94 11.06
CA GLY A 113 -19.58 1.11 10.28
C GLY A 113 -19.90 1.14 8.79
N VAL A 114 -18.86 1.19 7.95
CA VAL A 114 -18.95 1.12 6.49
C VAL A 114 -18.05 0.00 5.99
N GLU A 115 -18.59 -0.88 5.15
CA GLU A 115 -17.83 -1.92 4.47
C GLU A 115 -17.59 -1.50 3.01
N LEU A 116 -16.35 -1.70 2.54
CA LEU A 116 -15.92 -1.51 1.16
C LEU A 116 -15.43 -2.88 0.65
N ALA A 117 -16.01 -3.37 -0.44
CA ALA A 117 -15.70 -4.65 -1.06
C ALA A 117 -15.82 -4.57 -2.59
#